data_AF-A0A2R8BMP6-F1
#
_entry.id   AF-A0A2R8BMP6-F1
#
_cell.length_a   1.000
_cell.length_b   1.000
_cell.length_c   1.000
_cell.angle_alpha   90.00
_cell.angle_beta   90.00
_cell.angle_gamma   90.00
#
_symmetry.space_group_name_H-M   'P 1'
#
loop_
_entity.id
_entity.type
_entity.pdbx_description
1 polymer ?
#
loop_
_entity_poly.entity_id
_entity_poly.type
_entity_poly.pdbx_seq_one_letter_code
_entity_poly.pdbx_strand_id
1 'polypeptide(L)'
;MVDVALMASASLQSYLILAFMREERVTMDAGFCYTANADGWLIGTVLLGLTYQVGGLALTLGMAAGVVAAPALAAGRLQREHPDETPA
;
A
#
# COMPACT_ATOMS: atom_id res chain seq x y z
N MET A 1 19.61 -0.11 -10.00
CA MET A 1 18.40 -0.95 -9.85
C MET A 1 17.43 -0.39 -8.80
N VAL A 2 17.91 -0.02 -7.59
CA VAL A 2 17.07 0.65 -6.56
C VAL A 2 16.55 2.03 -6.99
N ASP A 3 17.35 2.81 -7.69
CA ASP A 3 16.98 4.16 -8.17
C ASP A 3 15.77 4.15 -9.13
N VAL A 4 15.78 3.24 -10.12
CA VAL A 4 14.67 3.02 -11.06
C VAL A 4 13.40 2.56 -10.35
N ALA A 5 13.54 1.70 -9.33
CA ALA A 5 12.40 1.23 -8.54
C ALA A 5 11.76 2.36 -7.71
N LEU A 6 12.57 3.28 -7.17
CA LEU A 6 12.09 4.45 -6.43
C LEU A 6 11.31 5.40 -7.35
N MET A 7 11.83 5.66 -8.56
CA MET A 7 11.17 6.50 -9.55
C MET A 7 9.83 5.90 -10.02
N ALA A 8 9.78 4.59 -10.27
CA ALA A 8 8.57 3.89 -10.68
C ALA A 8 7.50 3.90 -9.57
N SER A 9 7.89 3.74 -8.31
CA SER A 9 6.96 3.74 -7.18
C SER A 9 6.39 5.13 -6.89
N ALA A 10 7.22 6.17 -7.00
CA ALA A 10 6.80 7.55 -6.79
C ALA A 10 5.81 8.05 -7.87
N SER A 11 6.04 7.67 -9.14
CA SER A 11 5.13 8.01 -10.24
C SER A 11 3.80 7.26 -10.12
N LEU A 12 3.82 5.98 -9.72
CA LEU A 12 2.62 5.17 -9.52
C LEU A 12 1.72 5.73 -8.40
N GLN A 13 2.30 6.13 -7.26
CA GLN A 13 1.56 6.74 -6.16
C GLN A 13 0.83 8.01 -6.62
N SER A 14 1.52 8.87 -7.39
CA SER A 14 0.92 10.12 -7.89
C SER A 14 -0.15 9.88 -8.94
N TYR A 15 0.07 8.89 -9.82
CA TYR A 15 -0.91 8.48 -10.83
C TYR A 15 -2.18 7.92 -10.21
N LEU A 16 -2.06 7.05 -9.20
CA LEU A 16 -3.21 6.46 -8.51
C LEU A 16 -4.02 7.52 -7.74
N ILE A 17 -3.36 8.47 -7.08
CA ILE A 17 -4.05 9.60 -6.42
C ILE A 17 -4.85 10.41 -7.45
N LEU A 18 -4.25 10.73 -8.62
CA LEU A 18 -4.94 11.50 -9.66
C LEU A 18 -6.09 10.70 -10.31
N ALA A 19 -5.94 9.39 -10.44
CA ALA A 19 -6.92 8.49 -11.06
C ALA A 19 -8.14 8.23 -10.14
N PHE A 20 -7.94 8.12 -8.82
CA PHE A 20 -9.02 7.88 -7.86
C PHE A 20 -9.84 9.12 -7.50
N MET A 21 -9.33 10.34 -7.75
CA MET A 21 -10.03 11.60 -7.44
C MET A 21 -11.17 11.96 -8.43
N ARG A 22 -11.63 11.04 -9.29
CA ARG A 22 -12.55 11.36 -10.41
C ARG A 22 -14.06 11.14 -10.21
N GLU A 23 -14.57 10.55 -9.13
CA GLU A 23 -16.04 10.35 -9.05
C GLU A 23 -16.66 10.53 -7.64
N GLU A 24 -17.46 11.59 -7.53
CA GLU A 24 -18.81 11.63 -6.96
C GLU A 24 -19.12 11.48 -5.45
N ARG A 25 -18.19 11.16 -4.51
CA ARG A 25 -18.54 11.14 -3.05
C ARG A 25 -17.45 11.73 -2.13
N VAL A 26 -17.20 13.01 -2.35
CA VAL A 26 -15.93 13.71 -2.03
C VAL A 26 -15.60 13.92 -0.53
N THR A 27 -16.53 13.78 0.42
CA THR A 27 -16.23 14.13 1.83
C THR A 27 -16.05 12.94 2.77
N MET A 28 -16.64 11.77 2.48
CA MET A 28 -16.52 10.59 3.35
C MET A 28 -15.36 9.68 2.94
N ASP A 29 -15.16 9.45 1.64
CA ASP A 29 -14.10 8.56 1.12
C ASP A 29 -12.71 9.22 1.09
N ALA A 30 -12.62 10.52 0.80
CA ALA A 30 -11.34 11.24 0.82
C ALA A 30 -10.74 11.29 2.23
N GLY A 31 -11.60 11.48 3.25
CA GLY A 31 -11.23 11.38 4.66
C GLY A 31 -10.77 9.98 5.03
N PHE A 32 -11.45 8.94 4.55
CA PHE A 32 -11.05 7.54 4.78
C PHE A 32 -9.71 7.20 4.12
N CYS A 33 -9.45 7.65 2.89
CA CYS A 33 -8.18 7.42 2.20
C CYS A 33 -7.00 8.13 2.89
N TYR A 34 -7.19 9.39 3.32
CA TYR A 34 -6.16 10.11 4.06
C TYR A 34 -5.92 9.50 5.45
N THR A 35 -7.00 9.11 6.14
CA THR A 35 -6.91 8.43 7.44
C THR A 35 -6.26 7.06 7.28
N ALA A 36 -6.56 6.29 6.23
CA ALA A 36 -5.92 5.02 5.95
C ALA A 36 -4.42 5.16 5.60
N ASN A 37 -4.04 6.20 4.85
CA ASN A 37 -2.63 6.48 4.55
C ASN A 37 -1.84 6.95 5.78
N ALA A 38 -2.46 7.76 6.66
CA ALA A 38 -1.86 8.22 7.90
C ALA A 38 -1.82 7.12 8.98
N ASP A 39 -2.87 6.32 9.07
CA ASP A 39 -3.03 5.20 10.00
C ASP A 39 -2.05 4.08 9.70
N GLY A 40 -1.82 3.76 8.42
CA GLY A 40 -0.79 2.81 8.02
C GLY A 40 0.62 3.21 8.46
N TRP A 41 0.94 4.51 8.43
CA TRP A 41 2.24 5.03 8.87
C TRP A 41 2.35 5.06 10.41
N LEU A 42 1.28 5.43 11.11
CA LEU A 42 1.20 5.42 12.57
C LEU A 42 1.28 4.01 13.14
N ILE A 43 0.41 3.10 12.71
CA ILE A 43 0.38 1.72 13.15
C ILE A 43 1.69 1.02 12.79
N GLY A 44 2.20 1.24 11.58
CA GLY A 44 3.49 0.68 11.15
C GLY A 44 4.64 1.10 12.06
N THR A 45 4.75 2.39 12.38
CA THR A 45 5.83 2.92 13.23
C THR A 45 5.71 2.46 14.68
N VAL A 46 4.49 2.48 15.24
CA VAL A 46 4.23 2.03 16.61
C VAL A 46 4.53 0.54 16.74
N LEU A 47 4.03 -0.27 15.82
CA LEU A 47 4.19 -1.72 15.85
C LEU A 47 5.66 -2.12 15.64
N LEU A 48 6.38 -1.43 14.75
CA LEU A 48 7.80 -1.66 14.52
C LEU A 48 8.65 -1.25 15.75
N GLY A 49 8.32 -0.13 16.39
CA GLY A 49 8.96 0.32 17.63
C GLY A 49 8.69 -0.60 18.83
N LEU A 50 7.46 -1.12 18.96
CA LEU A 50 7.09 -2.08 19.99
C LEU A 50 7.83 -3.41 19.81
N THR A 51 7.89 -3.88 18.56
CA THR A 51 8.58 -5.13 18.19
C THR A 51 10.10 -5.01 18.38
N TYR A 52 10.67 -3.83 18.15
CA TYR A 52 12.09 -3.56 18.41
C TYR A 52 12.43 -3.65 19.90
N GLN A 53 11.59 -3.12 20.79
CA GLN A 53 11.80 -3.22 22.23
C GLN A 53 11.66 -4.65 22.76
N VAL A 54 10.75 -5.44 22.21
CA VAL A 54 10.46 -6.80 22.70
C VAL A 54 11.40 -7.85 22.08
N GLY A 55 11.85 -7.64 20.84
CA GLY A 55 12.44 -8.69 20.01
C GLY A 55 13.72 -8.33 19.24
N GLY A 56 14.20 -7.09 19.36
CA GLY A 56 15.40 -6.62 18.67
C GLY A 56 15.27 -6.57 17.14
N LEU A 57 16.42 -6.49 16.46
CA LEU A 57 16.51 -6.27 15.00
C LEU A 57 15.82 -7.34 14.16
N ALA A 58 15.89 -8.62 14.55
CA ALA A 58 15.37 -9.72 13.75
C ALA A 58 13.82 -9.75 13.70
N LEU A 59 13.16 -9.52 14.84
CA LEU A 59 11.70 -9.46 14.89
C LEU A 59 11.16 -8.19 14.22
N THR A 60 11.90 -7.08 14.32
CA THR A 60 11.58 -5.83 13.62
C THR A 60 11.59 -6.03 12.10
N LEU A 61 12.62 -6.69 11.58
CA LEU A 61 12.72 -7.03 10.14
C LEU A 61 11.64 -8.03 9.72
N GLY A 62 11.34 -9.02 10.55
CA GLY A 62 10.26 -9.98 10.31
C GLY A 62 8.89 -9.30 10.24
N MET A 63 8.63 -8.34 11.12
CA MET A 63 7.36 -7.60 11.14
C MET A 63 7.22 -6.65 9.95
N ALA A 64 8.30 -5.95 9.58
CA ALA A 64 8.33 -5.14 8.37
C ALA A 64 8.07 -5.98 7.12
N ALA A 65 8.66 -7.17 7.03
CA ALA A 65 8.41 -8.10 5.93
C ALA A 65 6.95 -8.57 5.90
N GLY A 66 6.35 -8.86 7.05
CA GLY A 66 4.93 -9.26 7.15
C GLY A 66 3.96 -8.18 6.67
N VAL A 67 4.17 -6.93 7.11
CA VAL A 67 3.33 -5.79 6.72
C VAL A 67 3.43 -5.49 5.22
N VAL A 68 4.60 -5.67 4.61
CA VAL A 68 4.79 -5.49 3.15
C VAL A 68 4.23 -6.68 2.35
N ALA A 69 4.30 -7.91 2.88
CA ALA A 69 3.81 -9.10 2.20
C ALA A 69 2.28 -9.15 2.10
N ALA A 70 1.57 -8.64 3.11
CA ALA A 70 0.10 -8.64 3.14
C ALA A 70 -0.56 -7.97 1.92
N PRO A 71 -0.24 -6.70 1.56
CA PRO A 71 -0.81 -6.07 0.36
C PRO A 71 -0.30 -6.70 -0.94
N ALA A 72 0.94 -7.22 -0.98
CA ALA A 72 1.47 -7.91 -2.16
C ALA A 72 0.67 -9.19 -2.48
N LEU A 73 0.30 -9.95 -1.46
CA LEU A 73 -0.56 -11.12 -1.61
C LEU A 73 -1.98 -10.73 -2.02
N ALA A 74 -2.54 -9.67 -1.43
CA ALA A 74 -3.88 -9.17 -1.79
C ALA A 74 -3.93 -8.65 -3.23
N ALA A 75 -2.94 -7.87 -3.67
CA ALA A 75 -2.83 -7.38 -5.05
C ALA A 75 -2.67 -8.52 -6.06
N GLY A 76 -1.83 -9.53 -5.75
CA GLY A 76 -1.68 -10.72 -6.57
C GLY A 76 -2.91 -11.63 -6.63
N ARG A 77 -3.89 -11.44 -5.73
CA ARG A 77 -5.20 -12.12 -5.76
C ARG A 77 -6.22 -11.33 -6.58
N LEU A 78 -6.17 -9.99 -6.56
CA LEU A 78 -7.07 -9.11 -7.31
C LEU A 78 -6.77 -9.07 -8.82
N GLN A 79 -5.52 -9.30 -9.23
CA GLN A 79 -5.10 -9.23 -10.63
C GLN A 79 -5.59 -10.40 -11.53
N ARG A 80 -6.64 -11.14 -11.11
CA ARG A 80 -7.16 -12.34 -11.79
C ARG A 80 -8.46 -12.15 -12.55
N GLU A 81 -8.91 -10.91 -12.80
CA GLU A 81 -10.03 -10.65 -13.70
C GLU A 81 -9.54 -9.91 -14.95
N HIS A 82 -9.27 -10.69 -16.01
CA HIS A 82 -9.18 -10.23 -17.38
C HIS A 82 -10.51 -10.61 -18.05
N PRO A 83 -11.46 -9.68 -18.24
CA PRO A 83 -12.60 -9.92 -19.11
C PRO A 83 -12.05 -10.07 -20.53
N ASP A 84 -12.37 -11.20 -21.13
CA ASP A 84 -12.13 -11.51 -22.53
C ASP A 84 -13.23 -10.77 -23.33
N GLU A 85 -12.86 -9.79 -24.15
CA GLU A 85 -13.78 -9.22 -25.14
C GLU A 85 -13.14 -9.19 -26.53
N THR A 86 -13.28 -10.33 -27.19
CA THR A 86 -13.21 -10.58 -28.63
C THR A 86 -13.94 -9.50 -29.43
N PRO A 87 -13.26 -8.71 -30.29
CA PRO A 87 -13.93 -7.96 -31.35
C PRO A 87 -14.30 -8.91 -32.47
N ALA A 88 -15.58 -8.92 -32.84
CA ALA A 88 -16.18 -9.67 -33.94
C ALA A 88 -15.68 -9.24 -35.32
#